data_AF-A0A830H950-F1
#
_entry.id   AF-A0A830H950-F1
#
_cell.length_a   1.000
_cell.length_b   1.000
_cell.length_c   1.000
_cell.angle_alpha   90.00
_cell.angle_beta   90.00
_cell.angle_gamma   90.00
#
_symmetry.space_group_name_H-M   'P 1'
#
loop_
_entity.id
_entity.type
_entity.pdbx_description
1 polymer ?
#
loop_
_entity_poly.entity_id
_entity_poly.type
_entity_poly.pdbx_seq_one_letter_code
_entity_poly.pdbx_strand_id
1 'polypeptide(L)'
;MVLKSVQAIFRPFYNSFRAAYRERVANDLKKYGLRYDDLLDPSGNMDVAAAMSRLPQEVLDARNQRLKRALDISLKHVYLPKDIQAKQTPLEPYLRPMLRQVQAEMKERKMLGTKKPYDRQLP
;
A
#
# COMPACT_ATOMS: atom_id res chain seq x y z
N MET A 1 -20.87 21.48 15.60
CA MET A 1 -21.83 21.24 14.49
C MET A 1 -21.39 21.88 13.16
N VAL A 2 -20.64 22.98 13.16
CA VAL A 2 -20.23 23.76 11.96
C VAL A 2 -19.17 23.09 11.05
N LEU A 3 -18.27 22.27 11.60
CA LEU A 3 -17.21 21.61 10.83
C LEU A 3 -17.71 20.54 9.84
N LYS A 4 -18.82 19.86 10.15
CA LYS A 4 -19.38 18.79 9.29
C LYS A 4 -20.11 19.36 8.07
N SER A 5 -20.71 20.55 8.19
CA SER A 5 -21.44 21.23 7.12
C SER A 5 -20.51 21.85 6.06
N VAL A 6 -19.36 22.39 6.45
CA VAL A 6 -18.33 22.85 5.49
C VAL A 6 -17.77 21.68 4.68
N GLN A 7 -17.50 20.53 5.33
CA GLN A 7 -17.04 19.32 4.64
C GLN A 7 -18.06 18.76 3.63
N ALA A 8 -19.37 18.92 3.90
CA ALA A 8 -20.42 18.46 3.00
C ALA A 8 -20.46 19.22 1.67
N ILE A 9 -20.13 20.52 1.68
CA ILE A 9 -20.11 21.39 0.49
C ILE A 9 -18.96 21.04 -0.45
N PHE A 10 -17.78 20.72 0.10
CA PHE A 10 -16.60 20.31 -0.68
C PHE A 10 -16.58 18.80 -1.03
N ARG A 11 -17.52 18.02 -0.49
CA ARG A 11 -17.60 16.56 -0.70
C ARG A 11 -17.71 16.14 -2.16
N PRO A 12 -18.58 16.71 -3.02
CA PRO A 12 -18.67 16.30 -4.42
C PRO A 12 -17.37 16.61 -5.19
N PHE A 13 -16.80 17.80 -4.97
CA PHE A 13 -15.52 18.19 -5.54
C PHE A 13 -14.41 17.20 -5.13
N TYR A 14 -14.20 17.03 -3.82
CA TYR A 14 -13.19 16.12 -3.27
C TYR A 14 -13.35 14.68 -3.77
N ASN A 15 -14.58 14.18 -3.88
CA ASN A 15 -14.85 12.83 -4.39
C ASN A 15 -14.42 12.66 -5.85
N SER A 16 -14.68 13.65 -6.71
CA SER A 16 -14.26 13.64 -8.11
C SER A 16 -12.74 13.67 -8.23
N PHE A 17 -12.05 14.54 -7.48
CA PHE A 17 -10.58 14.55 -7.45
C PHE A 17 -10.00 13.23 -6.95
N ARG A 18 -10.62 12.62 -5.93
CA ARG A 18 -10.19 11.33 -5.40
C ARG A 18 -10.32 10.21 -6.42
N ALA A 19 -11.42 10.19 -7.19
CA ALA A 19 -11.64 9.20 -8.24
C ALA A 19 -10.60 9.34 -9.36
N ALA A 20 -10.41 10.56 -9.88
CA ALA A 20 -9.43 10.85 -10.92
C ALA A 20 -7.99 10.51 -10.48
N TYR A 21 -7.62 10.89 -9.24
CA TYR A 21 -6.32 10.54 -8.67
C TYR A 21 -6.14 9.03 -8.56
N ARG A 22 -7.15 8.32 -8.04
CA ARG A 22 -7.12 6.87 -7.89
C ARG A 22 -6.93 6.17 -9.23
N GLU A 23 -7.62 6.64 -10.27
CA GLU A 23 -7.49 6.10 -11.63
C GLU A 23 -6.09 6.35 -12.21
N ARG A 24 -5.57 7.57 -12.07
CA ARG A 24 -4.21 7.91 -12.52
C ARG A 24 -3.15 7.02 -11.87
N VAL A 25 -3.20 6.90 -10.53
CA VAL A 25 -2.28 6.03 -9.79
C VAL A 25 -2.42 4.58 -10.22
N ALA A 26 -3.65 4.09 -10.40
CA ALA A 26 -3.87 2.72 -10.86
C ALA A 26 -3.25 2.50 -12.25
N ASN A 27 -3.45 3.43 -13.18
CA ASN A 27 -2.88 3.35 -14.52
C ASN A 27 -1.36 3.39 -14.52
N ASP A 28 -0.74 4.20 -13.66
CA ASP A 28 0.71 4.25 -13.51
C ASP A 28 1.27 2.95 -12.92
N LEU A 29 0.60 2.38 -11.91
CA LEU A 29 0.98 1.08 -11.35
C LEU A 29 0.89 -0.06 -12.37
N LYS A 30 -0.14 -0.06 -13.23
CA LYS A 30 -0.29 -1.06 -14.29
C LYS A 30 0.90 -1.08 -15.25
N LYS A 31 1.47 0.09 -15.58
CA LYS A 31 2.64 0.20 -16.48
C LYS A 31 3.86 -0.57 -15.96
N TYR A 32 4.02 -0.65 -14.64
CA TYR A 32 5.11 -1.38 -13.98
C TYR A 32 4.70 -2.75 -13.45
N GLY A 33 3.42 -3.12 -13.55
CA GLY A 33 2.88 -4.37 -13.02
C GLY A 33 2.97 -4.48 -11.50
N LEU A 34 2.82 -3.35 -10.81
CA LEU A 34 2.84 -3.26 -9.35
C LEU A 34 1.42 -3.21 -8.78
N ARG A 35 1.28 -3.68 -7.54
CA ARG A 35 0.12 -3.39 -6.69
C ARG A 35 0.45 -2.22 -5.75
N TYR A 36 -0.57 -1.49 -5.32
CA TYR A 36 -0.39 -0.34 -4.44
C TYR A 36 0.30 -0.72 -3.13
N ASP A 37 -0.03 -1.90 -2.59
CA ASP A 37 0.56 -2.44 -1.37
C ASP A 37 2.06 -2.76 -1.51
N ASP A 38 2.56 -2.94 -2.74
CA ASP A 38 3.98 -3.16 -3.02
C ASP A 38 4.82 -1.89 -2.74
N LEU A 39 4.20 -0.71 -2.72
CA LEU A 39 4.86 0.57 -2.42
C LEU A 39 5.15 0.78 -0.93
N LEU A 40 4.57 -0.05 -0.05
CA LEU A 40 4.79 0.05 1.38
C LEU A 40 6.14 -0.55 1.75
N ASP A 41 7.10 0.29 2.11
CA ASP A 41 8.47 -0.11 2.47
C ASP A 41 8.57 -0.59 3.94
N PRO A 42 9.02 -1.83 4.20
CA PRO A 42 9.23 -2.34 5.55
C PRO A 42 10.35 -1.61 6.32
N SER A 43 11.31 -0.98 5.64
CA SER A 43 12.40 -0.24 6.29
C SER A 43 11.93 1.12 6.84
N GLY A 44 10.96 1.73 6.16
CA GLY A 44 10.30 2.96 6.56
C GLY A 44 9.33 2.80 7.74
N ASN A 45 8.61 1.68 7.77
CA ASN A 45 7.57 1.41 8.76
C ASN A 45 7.65 -0.03 9.27
N MET A 46 7.99 -0.20 10.54
CA MET A 46 8.11 -1.53 11.14
C MET A 46 6.78 -2.29 11.26
N ASP A 47 5.64 -1.60 11.28
CA ASP A 47 4.33 -2.27 11.24
C ASP A 47 4.13 -2.98 9.90
N VAL A 48 4.70 -2.45 8.81
CA VAL A 48 4.71 -3.10 7.50
C VAL A 48 5.57 -4.35 7.54
N ALA A 49 6.77 -4.27 8.15
CA ALA A 49 7.63 -5.44 8.32
C ALA A 49 6.95 -6.54 9.14
N ALA A 50 6.30 -6.18 10.25
CA ALA A 50 5.55 -7.09 11.10
C ALA A 50 4.30 -7.66 10.42
N ALA A 51 3.65 -6.89 9.54
CA ALA A 51 2.53 -7.39 8.75
C ALA A 51 3.00 -8.36 7.66
N MET A 52 4.14 -8.08 7.01
CA MET A 52 4.72 -8.95 5.98
C MET A 52 5.16 -10.29 6.57
N SER A 53 5.76 -10.32 7.76
CA SER A 53 6.19 -11.57 8.41
C SER A 53 5.04 -12.52 8.78
N ARG A 54 3.80 -12.02 8.82
CA ARG A 54 2.59 -12.81 9.10
C ARG A 54 1.88 -13.31 7.84
N LEU A 55 2.29 -12.85 6.65
CA LEU A 55 1.67 -13.28 5.40
C LEU A 55 2.19 -14.66 4.96
N PRO A 56 1.39 -15.42 4.18
CA PRO A 56 1.88 -16.65 3.54
C PRO A 56 3.06 -16.37 2.62
N GLN A 57 3.99 -17.32 2.54
CA GLN A 57 5.23 -17.17 1.77
C GLN A 57 4.94 -16.93 0.28
N GLU A 58 3.92 -17.58 -0.28
CA GLU A 58 3.54 -17.46 -1.69
C GLU A 58 3.15 -16.02 -2.05
N VAL A 59 2.52 -15.30 -1.11
CA VAL A 59 2.14 -13.89 -1.30
C VAL A 59 3.38 -12.99 -1.30
N LEU A 60 4.34 -13.28 -0.42
CA LEU A 60 5.62 -12.56 -0.35
C LEU A 60 6.46 -12.80 -1.60
N ASP A 61 6.51 -14.03 -2.09
CA ASP A 61 7.24 -14.38 -3.31
C ASP A 61 6.61 -13.69 -4.53
N ALA A 62 5.27 -13.70 -4.63
CA ALA A 62 4.57 -12.96 -5.68
C ALA A 62 4.83 -11.44 -5.61
N ARG A 63 4.90 -10.85 -4.41
CA ARG A 63 5.32 -9.45 -4.21
C ARG A 63 6.75 -9.23 -4.72
N ASN A 64 7.68 -10.08 -4.33
CA ASN A 64 9.09 -9.96 -4.70
C ASN A 64 9.29 -10.10 -6.22
N GLN A 65 8.54 -10.98 -6.87
CA GLN A 65 8.54 -11.11 -8.33
C GLN A 65 8.04 -9.83 -9.02
N ARG A 66 6.95 -9.22 -8.53
CA ARG A 66 6.46 -7.93 -9.06
C ARG A 66 7.48 -6.81 -8.89
N LEU A 67 8.11 -6.71 -7.72
CA LEU A 67 9.14 -5.71 -7.45
C LEU A 67 10.37 -5.89 -8.35
N LYS A 68 10.87 -7.12 -8.49
CA LYS A 68 12.00 -7.44 -9.40
C LYS A 68 11.68 -7.06 -10.84
N ARG A 69 10.48 -7.41 -11.32
CA ARG A 69 10.02 -7.05 -12.67
C ARG A 69 9.91 -5.53 -12.86
N ALA A 70 9.36 -4.82 -11.88
CA ALA A 70 9.23 -3.37 -11.95
C ALA A 70 10.60 -2.69 -11.99
N LEU A 71 11.57 -3.18 -11.20
CA LEU A 71 12.95 -2.71 -11.23
C LEU A 71 13.62 -2.93 -12.59
N ASP A 72 13.49 -4.13 -13.17
CA ASP A 72 14.04 -4.45 -14.49
C ASP A 72 13.49 -3.53 -15.59
N ILE A 73 12.17 -3.35 -15.62
CA ILE A 73 11.47 -2.51 -16.59
C ILE A 73 11.80 -1.03 -16.40
N SER A 74 11.92 -0.59 -15.14
CA SER A 74 12.35 0.77 -14.80
C SER A 74 13.77 1.04 -15.28
N LEU A 75 14.69 0.10 -15.06
CA LEU A 75 16.07 0.21 -15.52
C LEU A 75 16.16 0.31 -17.04
N LYS A 76 15.32 -0.44 -17.75
CA LYS A 76 15.25 -0.46 -19.22
C LYS A 76 14.51 0.76 -19.81
N HIS A 77 13.90 1.60 -18.98
CA HIS A 77 13.01 2.68 -19.43
C HIS A 77 11.90 2.22 -20.40
N VAL A 78 11.39 1.01 -20.20
CA VAL A 78 10.25 0.46 -20.96
C VAL A 78 9.04 0.31 -20.05
N TYR A 79 7.90 -0.12 -20.60
CA TYR A 79 6.70 -0.44 -19.83
C TYR A 79 6.19 -1.83 -20.19
N LEU A 80 5.34 -2.39 -19.32
CA LEU A 80 4.65 -3.65 -19.60
C LEU A 80 3.81 -3.53 -20.89
N PRO A 81 3.74 -4.58 -21.73
CA PRO A 81 2.79 -4.63 -22.85
C PRO A 81 1.34 -4.39 -22.43
N LYS A 82 0.53 -3.77 -23.30
CA LYS A 82 -0.84 -3.31 -22.98
C LYS A 82 -1.80 -4.44 -22.60
N ASP A 83 -1.65 -5.60 -23.22
CA ASP A 83 -2.38 -6.83 -22.91
C ASP A 83 -2.09 -7.33 -21.48
N ILE A 84 -0.83 -7.23 -21.04
CA ILE A 84 -0.43 -7.59 -19.66
C ILE A 84 -0.89 -6.51 -18.68
N GLN A 85 -0.83 -5.22 -19.04
CA GLN A 85 -1.35 -4.11 -18.23
C GLN A 85 -2.84 -4.29 -17.92
N ALA A 86 -3.64 -4.77 -18.90
CA ALA A 86 -5.07 -5.01 -18.73
C ALA A 86 -5.38 -6.09 -17.68
N LYS A 87 -4.50 -7.07 -17.50
CA LYS A 87 -4.63 -8.17 -16.53
C LYS A 87 -4.20 -7.78 -15.10
N GLN A 88 -3.57 -6.63 -14.91
CA GLN A 88 -3.07 -6.23 -13.59
C GLN A 88 -4.19 -5.75 -12.67
N THR A 89 -4.09 -6.10 -11.38
CA THR A 89 -5.01 -5.68 -10.32
C THR A 89 -4.32 -4.72 -9.32
N PRO A 90 -3.96 -3.49 -9.72
CA PRO A 90 -3.11 -2.60 -8.92
C PRO A 90 -3.71 -2.19 -7.57
N LEU A 91 -5.04 -2.21 -7.43
CA LEU A 91 -5.76 -1.74 -6.24
C LEU A 91 -6.28 -2.87 -5.36
N GLU A 92 -5.94 -4.12 -5.67
CA GLU A 92 -6.32 -5.28 -4.88
C GLU A 92 -5.40 -5.40 -3.65
N PRO A 93 -5.93 -5.23 -2.43
CA PRO A 93 -5.12 -5.21 -1.22
C PRO A 93 -4.75 -6.64 -0.81
N TYR A 94 -3.50 -6.84 -0.42
CA TYR A 94 -3.03 -8.12 0.17
C TYR A 94 -2.30 -7.90 1.50
N LEU A 95 -1.69 -6.73 1.71
CA LEU A 95 -0.93 -6.39 2.91
C LEU A 95 -1.75 -5.52 3.87
N ARG A 96 -2.56 -4.59 3.34
CA ARG A 96 -3.40 -3.68 4.16
C ARG A 96 -4.31 -4.36 5.18
N PRO A 97 -4.94 -5.52 4.92
CA PRO A 97 -5.75 -6.20 5.92
C PRO A 97 -4.92 -6.60 7.15
N MET A 98 -3.75 -7.22 6.91
CA MET A 98 -2.83 -7.62 7.97
C MET A 98 -2.22 -6.40 8.68
N LEU A 99 -1.85 -5.36 7.94
CA LEU A 99 -1.33 -4.12 8.50
C LEU A 99 -2.33 -3.45 9.46
N ARG A 100 -3.63 -3.45 9.12
CA ARG A 100 -4.68 -2.93 10.01
C ARG A 100 -4.80 -3.72 11.31
N GLN A 101 -4.63 -5.05 11.25
CA GLN A 101 -4.63 -5.89 12.46
C GLN A 101 -3.44 -5.55 13.36
N VAL A 102 -2.23 -5.49 12.78
CA VAL A 102 -1.01 -5.08 13.50
C VAL A 102 -1.20 -3.71 14.15
N GLN A 103 -1.69 -2.72 13.41
CA GLN A 103 -1.93 -1.36 13.95
C GLN A 103 -2.97 -1.33 15.06
N ALA A 104 -4.01 -2.17 14.99
CA ALA A 104 -5.02 -2.28 16.03
C ALA A 104 -4.42 -2.88 17.32
N GLU A 105 -3.65 -3.97 17.21
CA GLU A 105 -2.92 -4.57 18.34
C GLU A 105 -1.95 -3.57 18.98
N MET A 106 -1.24 -2.79 18.17
CA MET A 106 -0.31 -1.77 18.67
C MET A 106 -1.04 -0.62 19.39
N LYS A 107 -2.22 -0.25 18.90
CA LYS A 107 -3.07 0.76 19.55
C LYS A 107 -3.57 0.24 20.90
N GLU A 108 -4.00 -1.01 20.97
CA GLU A 108 -4.43 -1.67 22.21
C GLU A 108 -3.30 -1.76 23.23
N ARG A 109 -2.13 -2.27 22.84
CA ARG A 109 -0.93 -2.31 23.70
C ARG A 109 -0.58 -0.95 24.28
N LYS A 110 -0.66 0.10 23.45
CA LYS A 110 -0.43 1.49 23.90
C LYS A 110 -1.45 1.93 24.95
N MET A 111 -2.73 1.56 24.82
CA MET A 111 -3.75 1.86 25.83
C MET A 111 -3.51 1.10 27.14
N LEU A 112 -3.01 -0.14 27.05
CA LEU A 112 -2.66 -0.96 28.21
C LEU A 112 -1.31 -0.57 28.85
N GLY A 113 -0.60 0.41 28.30
CA GLY A 113 0.73 0.82 28.80
C GLY A 113 1.85 -0.19 28.53
N THR A 114 1.62 -1.18 27.68
CA THR A 114 2.62 -2.19 27.32
C THR A 114 3.60 -1.65 26.28
N LYS A 115 4.88 -2.05 26.36
CA LYS A 115 5.92 -1.67 25.39
C LYS A 115 5.64 -2.26 24.00
N LYS A 116 6.20 -1.63 22.96
CA LYS A 116 6.16 -2.16 21.61
C LYS A 116 7.03 -3.42 21.50
N PRO A 117 6.66 -4.41 20.67
CA PRO A 117 7.48 -5.61 20.46
C PRO A 117 8.67 -5.36 19.54
N TYR A 118 8.68 -4.26 18.79
CA TYR A 118 9.76 -3.87 17.89
C TYR A 118 9.90 -2.34 17.90
N ASP A 119 11.14 -1.86 17.79
CA ASP A 119 11.48 -0.45 17.73
C ASP A 119 12.51 -0.20 16.62
N ARG A 120 12.44 0.99 16.02
CA ARG A 120 13.33 1.37 14.92
C ARG A 120 14.72 1.63 15.48
N GLN A 121 15.73 0.96 14.92
CA GLN A 121 17.11 1.26 15.26
C GLN A 121 17.45 2.68 14.77
N LEU A 122 18.07 3.47 15.65
CA LEU A 122 18.60 4.78 15.28
C LEU A 122 19.91 4.54 14.51
N PRO A 123 20.08 5.15 13.33
CA PRO A 123 21.31 5.04 12.55
C PRO A 123 22.49 5.72 13.24
#